data_AF-A0A2V6FDS5-F1
#
_entry.id   AF-A0A2V6FDS5-F1
#
_cell.length_a   1.000
_cell.length_b   1.000
_cell.length_c   1.000
_cell.angle_alpha   90.00
_cell.angle_beta   90.00
_cell.angle_gamma   90.00
#
_symmetry.space_group_name_H-M   'P 1'
#
loop_
_entity.id
_entity.type
_entity.pdbx_description
1 polymer ?
#
loop_
_entity_poly.entity_id
_entity_poly.type
_entity_poly.pdbx_seq_one_letter_code
_entity_poly.pdbx_strand_id
1 'polypeptide(L)'
;MDRIKTMVEQGSGIVKAMLGFSRAGQEEKWCDVNRILAETKRLLGDQFGREITLQLQPGAVLPPVLGVGELIQQMLLNLILNAADAMSGHGPIILQTGLLKQAPANLVLAPAARTPLVYISVRDQGSGIAPEVLPRIFEPFFTTKAFSTRRGTGLGLSMVYEIAKEMGCGLMVESEPGKGSAFTILIPASVQTET
;
A
#
# COMPACT_ATOMS: atom_id res chain seq x y z
N MET A 1 8.59 28.20 14.11
CA MET A 1 7.79 27.10 14.69
C MET A 1 7.63 25.90 13.75
N ASP A 2 7.83 26.03 12.42
CA ASP A 2 7.73 24.91 11.46
C ASP A 2 8.76 23.78 11.63
N ARG A 3 9.97 24.08 12.12
CA ARG A 3 11.02 23.05 12.30
C ARG A 3 10.66 22.00 13.35
N ILE A 4 9.93 22.37 14.40
CA ILE A 4 9.53 21.43 15.47
C ILE A 4 8.41 20.51 14.97
N LYS A 5 7.44 21.04 14.23
CA LYS A 5 6.35 20.25 13.63
C LYS A 5 6.88 19.21 12.65
N THR A 6 7.81 19.62 11.80
CA THR A 6 8.49 18.74 10.83
C THR A 6 9.28 17.63 11.54
N MET A 7 9.99 17.94 12.63
CA MET A 7 10.72 16.93 13.42
C MET A 7 9.80 15.97 14.19
N VAL A 8 8.64 16.42 14.66
CA VAL A 8 7.63 15.57 15.33
C VAL A 8 6.96 14.63 14.32
N GLU A 9 6.67 15.08 13.10
CA GLU A 9 6.18 14.24 12.01
C GLU A 9 7.24 13.22 11.53
N GLN A 10 8.50 13.64 11.43
CA GLN A 10 9.65 12.76 11.17
C GLN A 10 9.80 11.69 12.26
N GLY A 11 9.73 12.09 13.52
CA GLY A 11 9.75 11.18 14.67
C GLY A 11 8.58 10.20 14.63
N SER A 12 7.37 10.63 14.28
CA SER A 12 6.20 9.75 14.15
C SER A 12 6.33 8.76 12.99
N GLY A 13 6.87 9.17 11.84
CA GLY A 13 7.14 8.27 10.70
C GLY A 13 8.20 7.20 11.02
N ILE A 14 9.26 7.61 11.72
CA ILE A 14 10.33 6.70 12.19
C ILE A 14 9.79 5.78 13.31
N VAL A 15 8.99 6.30 14.24
CA VAL A 15 8.35 5.51 15.31
C VAL A 15 7.30 4.55 14.74
N LYS A 16 6.54 4.91 13.69
CA LYS A 16 5.62 3.99 13.01
C LYS A 16 6.36 2.90 12.23
N ALA A 17 7.48 3.26 11.59
CA ALA A 17 8.37 2.29 10.97
C ALA A 17 8.95 1.33 12.04
N MET A 18 9.41 1.85 13.18
CA MET A 18 9.95 1.06 14.30
C MET A 18 8.89 0.24 15.06
N LEU A 19 7.67 0.75 15.22
CA LEU A 19 6.55 0.03 15.86
C LEU A 19 6.07 -1.14 15.00
N GLY A 20 6.22 -1.05 13.67
CA GLY A 20 6.03 -2.19 12.76
C GLY A 20 7.10 -3.29 12.87
N PHE A 21 8.23 -3.01 13.54
CA PHE A 21 9.32 -3.98 13.77
C PHE A 21 9.20 -4.74 15.11
N SER A 22 8.22 -4.46 15.97
CA SER A 22 8.00 -5.24 17.20
C SER A 22 7.24 -6.54 16.88
N ARG A 23 7.94 -7.45 16.21
CA ARG A 23 7.46 -8.71 15.61
C ARG A 23 7.49 -9.91 16.57
N ALA A 24 6.97 -9.77 17.78
CA ALA A 24 6.77 -10.93 18.66
C ALA A 24 5.27 -11.14 18.88
N GLY A 25 4.68 -12.12 18.17
CA GLY A 25 3.37 -12.70 18.54
C GLY A 25 2.12 -12.25 17.77
N GLN A 26 2.23 -11.77 16.52
CA GLN A 26 1.03 -11.58 15.70
C GLN A 26 0.66 -12.87 14.99
N GLU A 27 -0.47 -13.47 15.38
CA GLU A 27 -1.00 -14.69 14.78
C GLU A 27 -1.70 -14.40 13.45
N GLU A 28 -1.45 -15.25 12.44
CA GLU A 28 -2.19 -15.23 11.19
C GLU A 28 -3.65 -15.63 11.43
N LYS A 29 -4.58 -14.86 10.84
CA LYS A 29 -6.02 -15.07 10.95
C LYS A 29 -6.67 -14.94 9.59
N TRP A 30 -7.85 -15.54 9.45
CA TRP A 30 -8.70 -15.32 8.29
C TRP A 30 -9.16 -13.87 8.24
N CYS A 31 -8.85 -13.20 7.13
CA CYS A 31 -9.04 -11.78 6.93
C CYS A 31 -9.96 -11.54 5.74
N ASP A 32 -10.92 -10.63 5.93
CA ASP A 32 -11.73 -10.07 4.85
C ASP A 32 -11.06 -8.80 4.33
N VAL A 33 -10.60 -8.86 3.07
CA VAL A 33 -9.90 -7.77 2.41
C VAL A 33 -10.78 -6.53 2.23
N ASN A 34 -12.07 -6.69 1.95
CA ASN A 34 -13.00 -5.56 1.80
C ASN A 34 -13.26 -4.89 3.16
N ARG A 35 -13.31 -5.68 4.24
CA ARG A 35 -13.41 -5.15 5.60
C ARG A 35 -12.17 -4.31 5.96
N ILE A 36 -10.96 -4.82 5.70
CA ILE A 36 -9.71 -4.08 5.94
C ILE A 36 -9.69 -2.76 5.15
N LEU A 37 -10.15 -2.77 3.90
CA LEU A 37 -10.23 -1.57 3.07
C LEU A 37 -11.17 -0.51 3.67
N ALA A 38 -12.34 -0.93 4.15
CA ALA A 38 -13.31 -0.06 4.80
C ALA A 38 -12.78 0.50 6.14
N GLU A 39 -12.12 -0.34 6.94
CA GLU A 39 -11.49 0.07 8.20
C GLU A 39 -10.35 1.07 7.98
N THR A 40 -9.56 0.87 6.92
CA THR A 40 -8.50 1.81 6.51
C THR A 40 -9.07 3.16 6.10
N LYS A 41 -10.15 3.19 5.31
CA LYS A 41 -10.84 4.44 4.97
C LYS A 41 -11.35 5.17 6.22
N ARG A 42 -11.97 4.43 7.15
CA ARG A 42 -12.47 5.00 8.40
C ARG A 42 -11.35 5.58 9.27
N LEU A 43 -10.19 4.92 9.33
CA LEU A 43 -9.04 5.37 10.10
C LEU A 43 -8.44 6.68 9.56
N LEU A 44 -8.40 6.84 8.25
CA LEU A 44 -7.97 8.09 7.61
C LEU A 44 -9.01 9.22 7.82
N GLY A 45 -10.29 8.85 7.92
CA GLY A 45 -11.40 9.76 8.21
C GLY A 45 -11.67 10.76 7.08
N ASP A 46 -12.73 11.55 7.25
CA ASP A 46 -13.21 12.50 6.22
C ASP A 46 -12.27 13.70 6.03
N GLN A 47 -11.35 13.93 6.97
CA GLN A 47 -10.40 15.06 6.91
C GLN A 47 -9.05 14.68 6.31
N PHE A 48 -8.86 13.44 5.84
CA PHE A 48 -7.62 13.03 5.19
C PHE A 48 -7.29 13.95 4.01
N GLY A 49 -6.37 14.88 4.27
CA GLY A 49 -5.90 15.87 3.33
C GLY A 49 -7.01 16.57 2.55
N ARG A 50 -8.03 17.15 3.21
CA ARG A 50 -9.17 18.04 2.78
C ARG A 50 -9.67 18.04 1.31
N GLU A 51 -8.78 17.84 0.34
CA GLU A 51 -8.95 17.77 -1.10
C GLU A 51 -8.66 16.36 -1.69
N ILE A 52 -8.18 15.40 -0.89
CA ILE A 52 -8.08 13.97 -1.27
C ILE A 52 -9.40 13.27 -0.95
N THR A 53 -9.92 12.51 -1.92
CA THR A 53 -11.08 11.63 -1.71
C THR A 53 -10.72 10.16 -1.93
N LEU A 54 -11.10 9.28 -1.01
CA LEU A 54 -10.92 7.83 -1.17
C LEU A 54 -12.17 7.20 -1.79
N GLN A 55 -12.05 6.76 -3.04
CA GLN A 55 -13.09 6.05 -3.77
C GLN A 55 -12.88 4.53 -3.66
N LEU A 56 -13.81 3.85 -3.00
CA LEU A 56 -13.78 2.40 -2.84
C LEU A 56 -14.50 1.73 -4.01
N GLN A 57 -13.85 0.74 -4.62
CA GLN A 57 -14.41 -0.13 -5.66
C GLN A 57 -14.18 -1.60 -5.24
N PRO A 58 -14.90 -2.08 -4.20
CA PRO A 58 -14.71 -3.43 -3.70
C PRO A 58 -15.23 -4.47 -4.69
N GLY A 59 -14.45 -5.53 -4.91
CA GLY A 59 -14.88 -6.70 -5.67
C GLY A 59 -16.02 -7.43 -4.95
N ALA A 60 -16.94 -8.01 -5.72
CA ALA A 60 -18.05 -8.79 -5.19
C ALA A 60 -17.54 -10.13 -4.64
N VAL A 61 -17.82 -10.39 -3.35
CA VAL A 61 -17.56 -11.65 -2.62
C VAL A 61 -16.15 -12.23 -2.87
N LEU A 62 -15.20 -11.78 -2.06
CA LEU A 62 -13.82 -12.27 -2.13
C LEU A 62 -13.62 -13.45 -1.16
N PRO A 63 -12.84 -14.48 -1.54
CA PRO A 63 -12.44 -15.50 -0.58
C PRO A 63 -11.59 -14.86 0.53
N PRO A 64 -11.67 -15.40 1.76
CA PRO A 64 -10.85 -14.89 2.84
C PRO A 64 -9.37 -15.19 2.56
N VAL A 65 -8.50 -14.31 3.07
CA VAL A 65 -7.05 -14.48 2.99
C VAL A 65 -6.51 -14.85 4.36
N LEU A 66 -5.53 -15.73 4.42
CA LEU A 66 -4.82 -16.03 5.67
C LEU A 66 -3.66 -15.04 5.82
N GLY A 67 -3.61 -14.32 6.94
CA GLY A 67 -2.53 -13.38 7.21
C GLY A 67 -2.81 -12.47 8.39
N VAL A 68 -2.05 -11.38 8.48
CA VAL A 68 -2.18 -10.38 9.55
C VAL A 68 -2.83 -9.12 8.97
N GLY A 69 -4.07 -8.84 9.37
CA GLY A 69 -4.86 -7.73 8.83
C GLY A 69 -4.21 -6.36 9.04
N GLU A 70 -3.54 -6.19 10.18
CA GLU A 70 -2.80 -4.96 10.53
C GLU A 70 -1.64 -4.69 9.56
N LEU A 71 -0.96 -5.73 9.07
CA LEU A 71 0.12 -5.61 8.09
C LEU A 71 -0.43 -5.20 6.71
N ILE A 72 -1.58 -5.76 6.31
CA ILE A 72 -2.27 -5.35 5.08
C ILE A 72 -2.69 -3.88 5.18
N GLN A 73 -3.29 -3.48 6.31
CA GLN A 73 -3.66 -2.09 6.56
C GLN A 73 -2.44 -1.15 6.52
N GLN A 74 -1.30 -1.57 7.08
CA GLN A 74 -0.06 -0.78 7.03
C GLN A 74 0.48 -0.59 5.61
N MET A 75 0.44 -1.64 4.77
CA MET A 75 0.78 -1.50 3.36
C MET A 75 -0.15 -0.52 2.66
N LEU A 76 -1.47 -0.60 2.90
CA LEU A 76 -2.45 0.31 2.30
C LEU A 76 -2.22 1.76 2.70
N LEU A 77 -1.94 2.04 3.97
CA LEU A 77 -1.65 3.38 4.45
C LEU A 77 -0.42 3.97 3.76
N ASN A 78 0.65 3.20 3.61
CA ASN A 78 1.85 3.65 2.90
C ASN A 78 1.57 3.96 1.42
N LEU A 79 0.80 3.11 0.74
CA LEU A 79 0.42 3.33 -0.66
C LEU A 79 -0.49 4.57 -0.83
N ILE A 80 -1.48 4.75 0.06
CA ILE A 80 -2.40 5.90 0.03
C ILE A 80 -1.65 7.21 0.28
N LEU A 81 -0.73 7.23 1.24
CA LEU A 81 0.09 8.42 1.51
C LEU A 81 0.98 8.78 0.32
N ASN A 82 1.60 7.78 -0.33
CA ASN A 82 2.39 8.00 -1.53
C ASN A 82 1.55 8.55 -2.69
N ALA A 83 0.35 7.99 -2.89
CA ALA A 83 -0.61 8.47 -3.87
C ALA A 83 -1.00 9.94 -3.61
N ALA A 84 -1.36 10.27 -2.37
CA ALA A 84 -1.70 11.65 -1.98
C ALA A 84 -0.55 12.63 -2.22
N ASP A 85 0.68 12.25 -1.87
CA ASP A 85 1.86 13.07 -2.11
C ASP A 85 2.22 13.19 -3.60
N ALA A 86 1.89 12.21 -4.45
CA ALA A 86 2.10 12.26 -5.89
C ALA A 86 1.06 13.14 -6.61
N MET A 87 -0.14 13.23 -6.03
CA MET A 87 -1.24 14.09 -6.48
C MET A 87 -1.17 15.50 -5.88
N SER A 88 -0.09 15.83 -5.16
CA SER A 88 0.08 17.08 -4.40
C SER A 88 -1.07 17.37 -3.42
N GLY A 89 -1.85 16.36 -3.03
CA GLY A 89 -2.95 16.49 -2.06
C GLY A 89 -4.35 16.69 -2.65
N HIS A 90 -4.57 16.52 -3.95
CA HIS A 90 -5.87 16.81 -4.59
C HIS A 90 -6.38 15.64 -5.43
N GLY A 91 -7.69 15.40 -5.43
CA GLY A 91 -8.36 14.46 -6.34
C GLY A 91 -8.62 13.07 -5.75
N PRO A 92 -9.21 12.16 -6.54
CA PRO A 92 -9.60 10.85 -6.05
C PRO A 92 -8.45 9.83 -6.11
N ILE A 93 -8.24 9.13 -5.01
CA ILE A 93 -7.46 7.88 -4.95
C ILE A 93 -8.46 6.72 -5.01
N ILE A 94 -8.27 5.84 -5.99
CA ILE A 94 -9.14 4.69 -6.21
C ILE A 94 -8.55 3.47 -5.51
N LEU A 95 -9.34 2.88 -4.63
CA LEU A 95 -9.03 1.66 -3.89
C LEU A 95 -9.91 0.53 -4.42
N GLN A 96 -9.33 -0.35 -5.20
CA GLN A 96 -10.05 -1.44 -5.87
C GLN A 96 -9.61 -2.80 -5.33
N THR A 97 -10.55 -3.72 -5.17
CA THR A 97 -10.25 -5.11 -4.82
C THR A 97 -10.89 -6.07 -5.82
N GLY A 98 -10.37 -7.28 -5.89
CA GLY A 98 -10.94 -8.30 -6.77
C GLY A 98 -10.22 -9.63 -6.68
N LEU A 99 -10.65 -10.56 -7.53
CA LEU A 99 -10.07 -11.90 -7.63
C LEU A 99 -9.38 -12.06 -8.98
N LEU A 100 -8.14 -12.50 -8.95
CA LEU A 100 -7.36 -12.92 -10.12
C LEU A 100 -7.26 -14.44 -10.12
N LYS A 101 -7.66 -15.04 -11.25
CA LYS A 101 -7.50 -16.49 -11.46
C LYS A 101 -6.06 -16.87 -11.81
N GLN A 102 -5.23 -15.91 -12.22
CA GLN A 102 -3.85 -16.08 -12.64
C GLN A 102 -3.02 -14.85 -12.26
N ALA A 103 -1.77 -15.06 -11.86
CA ALA A 103 -0.84 -13.97 -11.60
C ALA A 103 -0.47 -13.24 -12.90
N PRO A 104 -0.43 -11.90 -12.93
CA PRO A 104 0.09 -11.14 -14.06
C PRO A 104 1.58 -11.39 -14.29
N ALA A 105 2.09 -11.06 -15.48
CA ALA A 105 3.49 -11.30 -15.86
C ALA A 105 4.46 -10.23 -15.34
N ASN A 106 4.00 -9.00 -15.15
CA ASN A 106 4.79 -7.82 -14.78
C ASN A 106 4.85 -7.61 -13.26
N LEU A 107 5.38 -8.59 -12.54
CA LEU A 107 5.50 -8.53 -11.09
C LEU A 107 6.83 -7.92 -10.65
N VAL A 108 6.75 -7.04 -9.65
CA VAL A 108 7.91 -6.61 -8.86
C VAL A 108 8.30 -7.72 -7.88
N LEU A 109 7.30 -8.36 -7.28
CA LEU A 109 7.46 -9.46 -6.35
C LEU A 109 6.44 -10.55 -6.69
N ALA A 110 6.90 -11.79 -6.84
CA ALA A 110 6.02 -12.92 -7.10
C ALA A 110 5.31 -13.36 -5.79
N PRO A 111 4.00 -13.67 -5.81
CA PRO A 111 3.33 -14.24 -4.67
C PRO A 111 3.81 -15.68 -4.41
N ALA A 112 3.77 -16.13 -3.16
CA ALA A 112 4.21 -17.46 -2.74
C ALA A 112 3.35 -18.58 -3.35
N ALA A 113 2.04 -18.35 -3.49
CA ALA A 113 1.13 -19.23 -4.21
C ALA A 113 0.71 -18.58 -5.54
N ARG A 114 0.48 -19.40 -6.56
CA ARG A 114 0.18 -18.89 -7.90
C ARG A 114 -1.25 -18.38 -8.03
N THR A 115 -2.26 -19.12 -7.55
CA THR A 115 -3.69 -18.85 -7.81
C THR A 115 -4.64 -19.60 -6.88
N PRO A 116 -5.88 -19.11 -6.63
CA PRO A 116 -6.34 -17.76 -6.99
C PRO A 116 -5.70 -16.70 -6.09
N LEU A 117 -5.71 -15.44 -6.55
CA LEU A 117 -5.13 -14.30 -5.83
C LEU A 117 -6.22 -13.26 -5.57
N VAL A 118 -6.37 -12.82 -4.33
CA VAL A 118 -7.10 -11.58 -4.03
C VAL A 118 -6.16 -10.42 -4.26
N TYR A 119 -6.59 -9.38 -4.97
CA TYR A 119 -5.78 -8.18 -5.16
C TYR A 119 -6.36 -6.97 -4.45
N ILE A 120 -5.48 -6.05 -4.07
CA ILE A 120 -5.81 -4.69 -3.64
C ILE A 120 -4.99 -3.72 -4.48
N SER A 121 -5.66 -2.87 -5.25
CA SER A 121 -5.05 -1.84 -6.10
C SER A 121 -5.29 -0.46 -5.51
N VAL A 122 -4.22 0.32 -5.36
CA VAL A 122 -4.25 1.75 -5.02
C VAL A 122 -3.83 2.54 -6.25
N ARG A 123 -4.77 3.26 -6.86
CA ARG A 123 -4.55 4.04 -8.08
C ARG A 123 -4.69 5.53 -7.81
N ASP A 124 -3.72 6.29 -8.29
CA ASP A 124 -3.66 7.74 -8.24
C ASP A 124 -3.63 8.36 -9.65
N GLN A 125 -3.87 9.67 -9.73
CA GLN A 125 -3.75 10.47 -10.95
C GLN A 125 -2.64 11.53 -10.81
N GLY A 126 -1.60 11.19 -10.05
CA GLY A 126 -0.49 12.08 -9.76
C GLY A 126 0.52 12.18 -10.89
N SER A 127 1.75 12.59 -10.55
CA SER A 127 2.83 12.81 -11.51
C SER A 127 3.28 11.56 -12.28
N GLY A 128 2.93 10.36 -11.81
CA GLY A 128 3.52 9.12 -12.30
C GLY A 128 5.02 8.99 -11.99
N ILE A 129 5.63 7.91 -12.47
CA ILE A 129 7.02 7.51 -12.21
C ILE A 129 7.70 7.20 -13.54
N ALA A 130 8.92 7.73 -13.72
CA ALA A 130 9.70 7.47 -14.92
C ALA A 130 10.21 6.00 -14.96
N PRO A 131 10.26 5.35 -16.14
CA PRO A 131 10.68 3.95 -16.25
C PRO A 131 12.06 3.64 -15.65
N GLU A 132 13.00 4.57 -15.75
CA GLU A 132 14.35 4.47 -15.19
C GLU A 132 14.38 4.53 -13.65
N VAL A 133 13.31 5.05 -13.03
CA VAL A 133 13.17 5.14 -11.58
C VAL A 133 12.47 3.90 -11.00
N LEU A 134 11.56 3.28 -11.76
CA LEU A 134 10.76 2.13 -11.32
C LEU A 134 11.56 0.99 -10.64
N PRO A 135 12.75 0.57 -11.12
CA PRO A 135 13.51 -0.51 -10.49
C PRO A 135 13.98 -0.19 -9.06
N ARG A 136 14.03 1.09 -8.70
CA ARG A 136 14.65 1.58 -7.46
C ARG A 136 13.64 2.04 -6.41
N ILE A 137 12.36 2.16 -6.75
CA ILE A 137 11.35 2.76 -5.86
C ILE A 137 11.12 1.97 -4.56
N PHE A 138 11.52 0.71 -4.52
CA PHE A 138 11.45 -0.15 -3.33
C PHE A 138 12.77 -0.21 -2.54
N GLU A 139 13.85 0.42 -3.03
CA GLU A 139 15.10 0.55 -2.28
C GLU A 139 14.86 1.37 -0.99
N PRO A 140 15.34 0.92 0.18
CA PRO A 140 15.26 1.70 1.40
C PRO A 140 15.87 3.09 1.24
N PHE A 141 15.19 4.12 1.76
CA PHE A 141 15.59 5.54 1.71
C PHE A 141 15.60 6.16 0.31
N PHE A 142 15.22 5.42 -0.75
CA PHE A 142 15.12 5.99 -2.08
C PHE A 142 13.97 7.01 -2.14
N THR A 143 14.27 8.21 -2.63
CA THR A 143 13.26 9.26 -2.80
C THR A 143 13.69 10.24 -3.89
N THR A 144 12.78 10.56 -4.81
CA THR A 144 12.94 11.66 -5.77
C THR A 144 12.53 13.01 -5.16
N LYS A 145 12.06 13.01 -3.91
CA LYS A 145 11.51 14.15 -3.16
C LYS A 145 12.46 14.66 -2.07
N ALA A 146 13.75 14.35 -2.15
CA ALA A 146 14.75 14.71 -1.13
C ALA A 146 14.83 16.23 -0.85
N PHE A 147 14.47 17.06 -1.83
CA PHE A 147 14.53 18.53 -1.77
C PHE A 147 13.16 19.24 -1.70
N SER A 148 12.04 18.52 -1.58
CA SER A 148 10.71 19.16 -1.42
C SER A 148 10.44 19.59 0.02
N THR A 149 9.57 20.60 0.19
CA THR A 149 9.13 21.14 1.50
C THR A 149 8.54 20.08 2.43
N ARG A 150 7.91 19.03 1.88
CA ARG A 150 7.62 17.75 2.54
C ARG A 150 8.71 16.75 2.13
N ARG A 151 9.74 16.55 2.96
CA ARG A 151 10.78 15.54 2.70
C ARG A 151 10.19 14.14 2.91
N GLY A 152 10.02 13.39 1.82
CA GLY A 152 9.65 11.97 1.91
C GLY A 152 10.82 11.17 2.50
N THR A 153 10.57 10.38 3.54
CA THR A 153 11.60 9.58 4.23
C THR A 153 12.18 8.46 3.36
N GLY A 154 11.54 8.14 2.24
CA GLY A 154 11.93 7.04 1.35
C GLY A 154 11.69 5.65 1.94
N LEU A 155 10.92 5.55 3.04
CA LEU A 155 10.68 4.29 3.75
C LEU A 155 9.32 3.64 3.40
N GLY A 156 8.38 4.40 2.83
CA GLY A 156 7.02 3.92 2.59
C GLY A 156 6.94 2.69 1.68
N LEU A 157 7.51 2.78 0.48
CA LEU A 157 7.48 1.67 -0.48
C LEU A 157 8.39 0.51 -0.08
N SER A 158 9.56 0.78 0.52
CA SER A 158 10.43 -0.29 1.03
C SER A 158 9.73 -1.10 2.14
N MET A 159 8.94 -0.45 3.01
CA MET A 159 8.10 -1.17 3.99
C MET A 159 7.02 -2.01 3.32
N VAL A 160 6.36 -1.50 2.27
CA VAL A 160 5.38 -2.30 1.50
C VAL A 160 6.05 -3.55 0.92
N TYR A 161 7.25 -3.41 0.37
CA TYR A 161 8.01 -4.54 -0.17
C TYR A 161 8.35 -5.59 0.88
N GLU A 162 8.90 -5.18 2.02
CA GLU A 162 9.28 -6.11 3.09
C GLU A 162 8.08 -6.80 3.74
N ILE A 163 6.97 -6.08 3.94
CA ILE A 163 5.73 -6.67 4.46
C ILE A 163 5.16 -7.66 3.45
N ALA A 164 5.08 -7.29 2.16
CA ALA A 164 4.57 -8.19 1.13
C ALA A 164 5.41 -9.46 1.03
N LYS A 165 6.74 -9.34 1.08
CA LYS A 165 7.67 -10.47 1.06
C LYS A 165 7.49 -11.38 2.27
N GLU A 166 7.35 -10.83 3.47
CA GLU A 166 7.09 -11.61 4.69
C GLU A 166 5.76 -12.36 4.60
N MET A 167 4.71 -11.70 4.13
CA MET A 167 3.38 -12.28 3.99
C MET A 167 3.23 -13.21 2.77
N GLY A 168 4.29 -13.45 1.99
CA GLY A 168 4.21 -14.21 0.74
C GLY A 168 3.29 -13.60 -0.33
N CYS A 169 3.04 -12.29 -0.23
CA CYS A 169 2.25 -11.52 -1.19
C CYS A 169 3.09 -11.12 -2.41
N GLY A 170 2.43 -10.98 -3.55
CA GLY A 170 3.01 -10.38 -4.75
C GLY A 170 2.80 -8.87 -4.78
N LEU A 171 3.62 -8.20 -5.59
CA LEU A 171 3.51 -6.77 -5.85
C LEU A 171 3.62 -6.50 -7.35
N MET A 172 2.79 -5.58 -7.82
CA MET A 172 2.81 -5.07 -9.19
C MET A 172 2.71 -3.54 -9.16
N VAL A 173 3.39 -2.89 -10.09
CA VAL A 173 3.32 -1.44 -10.29
C VAL A 173 3.11 -1.14 -11.77
N GLU A 174 2.15 -0.27 -12.05
CA GLU A 174 1.90 0.32 -13.36
C GLU A 174 1.97 1.83 -13.21
N SER A 175 2.87 2.50 -13.92
CA SER A 175 3.01 3.95 -13.82
C SER A 175 3.59 4.53 -15.09
N GLU A 176 3.08 5.69 -15.49
CA GLU A 176 3.59 6.46 -16.61
C GLU A 176 3.68 7.94 -16.22
N PRO A 177 4.76 8.66 -16.59
CA PRO A 177 4.87 10.09 -16.34
C PRO A 177 3.64 10.87 -16.82
N GLY A 178 3.06 11.65 -15.93
CA GLY A 178 1.86 12.47 -16.18
C GLY A 178 0.53 11.72 -16.22
N LYS A 179 0.50 10.39 -16.02
CA LYS A 179 -0.74 9.59 -16.01
C LYS A 179 -1.06 8.93 -14.66
N GLY A 180 -0.27 9.22 -13.62
CA GLY A 180 -0.43 8.61 -12.30
C GLY A 180 0.20 7.23 -12.18
N SER A 181 -0.13 6.55 -11.08
CA SER A 181 0.39 5.21 -10.77
C SER A 181 -0.71 4.30 -10.23
N ALA A 182 -0.52 2.99 -10.38
CA ALA A 182 -1.30 1.95 -9.74
C ALA A 182 -0.35 0.95 -9.08
N PHE A 183 -0.45 0.85 -7.75
CA PHE A 183 0.25 -0.17 -6.96
C PHE A 183 -0.72 -1.26 -6.58
N THR A 184 -0.41 -2.51 -6.90
CA THR A 184 -1.27 -3.66 -6.63
C THR A 184 -0.58 -4.68 -5.74
N ILE A 185 -1.22 -5.00 -4.62
CA ILE A 185 -0.84 -6.09 -3.71
C ILE A 185 -1.61 -7.33 -4.15
N LEU A 186 -0.93 -8.46 -4.29
CA LEU A 186 -1.49 -9.75 -4.66
C LEU A 186 -1.38 -10.73 -3.48
N ILE A 187 -2.50 -11.10 -2.90
CA ILE A 187 -2.56 -11.94 -1.71
C ILE A 187 -3.05 -13.33 -2.13
N PRO A 188 -2.33 -14.42 -1.82
CA PRO A 188 -2.86 -15.78 -1.97
C PRO A 188 -4.25 -15.92 -1.35
N ALA A 189 -5.23 -16.31 -2.17
CA ALA A 189 -6.53 -16.70 -1.65
C ALA A 189 -6.38 -18.07 -0.99
N SER A 190 -6.87 -18.21 0.23
CA SER A 190 -6.92 -19.50 0.89
C SER A 190 -8.35 -20.04 0.82
N VAL A 191 -8.48 -21.31 0.46
CA VAL A 191 -9.74 -22.02 0.58
C VAL A 191 -9.93 -22.35 2.06
N GLN A 192 -10.94 -21.77 2.69
CA GLN A 192 -11.38 -22.22 4.00
C GLN A 192 -11.99 -23.60 3.78
N THR A 193 -11.25 -24.67 4.11
CA THR A 193 -11.84 -26.00 4.21
C THR A 193 -12.74 -25.94 5.44
N GLU A 194 -14.03 -25.75 5.24
CA GLU A 194 -15.03 -26.00 6.28
C GLU A 194 -14.80 -27.44 6.77
N THR A 195 -14.47 -27.57 8.06
CA THR A 195 -14.37 -28.86 8.75
C THR A 195 -15.62 -29.06 9.57
#